data_AF-A0A4Q2DUA0-F1
#
_entry.id   AF-A0A4Q2DUA0-F1
#
_cell.length_a   1.000
_cell.length_b   1.000
_cell.length_c   1.000
_cell.angle_alpha   90.00
_cell.angle_beta   90.00
_cell.angle_gamma   90.00
#
_symmetry.space_group_name_H-M   'P 1'
#
loop_
_entity.id
_entity.type
_entity.pdbx_description
1 polymer ?
#
loop_
_entity_poly.entity_id
_entity_poly.type
_entity_poly.pdbx_seq_one_letter_code
_entity_poly.pdbx_strand_id
1 'polypeptide(L)'
;MKFLAILAVVSSTLTFALGQVTTTREPTTVLPTTTRTPTTSVPASTVTPTLPTSTVTPTLPTSSIPTVTPTLPTLPTSSTPTVTPTLPTSSTSIPPTPTPTTPIVNTTVSYDTVYDNRAGSLSWVACSDGPNGLLTKGFTTFGSLPKFPLIGGGFPVAAWNSPNCGTCWELAYARNGTTTRINVLAIDVATNSFNIALAGLNQLTGGQGVQLGRVNVQARQVSASLCGL
;
A
#
# COMPACT_ATOMS: atom_id res chain seq x y z
N MET A 1 -56.41 -8.22 34.02
CA MET A 1 -56.52 -6.93 33.30
C MET A 1 -55.34 -6.90 32.31
N LYS A 2 -55.37 -7.59 31.16
CA LYS A 2 -56.04 -7.28 29.88
C LYS A 2 -55.77 -5.84 29.40
N PHE A 3 -54.84 -5.68 28.45
CA PHE A 3 -54.96 -5.01 27.13
C PHE A 3 -53.54 -4.99 26.51
N LEU A 4 -53.22 -5.88 25.58
CA LEU A 4 -53.47 -5.85 24.12
C LEU A 4 -52.44 -5.00 23.36
N ALA A 5 -51.74 -5.68 22.46
CA ALA A 5 -50.76 -5.17 21.51
C ALA A 5 -51.34 -4.12 20.55
N ILE A 6 -50.52 -3.14 20.16
CA ILE A 6 -50.70 -2.40 18.91
C ILE A 6 -49.37 -2.44 18.14
N LEU A 7 -49.47 -3.18 17.04
CA LEU A 7 -48.58 -3.26 15.90
C LEU A 7 -48.59 -1.90 15.16
N ALA A 8 -47.43 -1.28 14.95
CA ALA A 8 -47.29 -0.17 14.00
C ALA A 8 -46.07 -0.43 13.10
N VAL A 9 -46.34 -1.12 12.00
CA VAL A 9 -45.49 -1.20 10.82
C VAL A 9 -45.56 0.17 10.14
N VAL A 10 -44.47 0.93 10.15
CA VAL A 10 -44.36 2.15 9.34
C VAL A 10 -43.63 1.80 8.05
N SER A 11 -44.41 1.29 7.08
CA SER A 11 -44.00 1.17 5.68
C SER A 11 -44.04 2.55 5.04
N SER A 12 -42.91 3.25 5.01
CA SER A 12 -42.76 4.45 4.18
C SER A 12 -42.32 4.05 2.77
N THR A 13 -43.31 3.79 1.92
CA THR A 13 -43.16 3.82 0.47
C THR A 13 -42.85 5.25 0.04
N LEU A 14 -41.61 5.52 -0.37
CA LEU A 14 -41.24 6.78 -0.99
C LEU A 14 -41.66 6.74 -2.48
N THR A 15 -42.72 7.47 -2.79
CA THR A 15 -43.29 7.66 -4.12
C THR A 15 -42.29 8.36 -5.06
N PHE A 16 -42.07 7.76 -6.23
CA PHE A 16 -41.40 8.38 -7.37
C PHE A 16 -42.20 9.60 -7.86
N ALA A 17 -41.63 10.79 -7.71
CA ALA A 17 -42.10 11.99 -8.40
C ALA A 17 -41.42 12.08 -9.78
N LEU A 18 -42.19 11.80 -10.82
CA LEU A 18 -41.84 12.12 -12.21
C LEU A 18 -41.89 13.64 -12.39
N GLY A 19 -40.74 14.29 -12.29
CA GLY A 19 -40.56 15.67 -12.73
C GLY A 19 -40.48 15.71 -14.26
N GLN A 20 -41.56 16.12 -14.91
CA GLN A 20 -41.55 16.44 -16.34
C GLN A 20 -40.71 17.72 -16.57
N VAL A 21 -39.60 17.59 -17.29
CA VAL A 21 -38.82 18.72 -17.77
C VAL A 21 -39.51 19.23 -19.03
N THR A 22 -40.25 20.32 -18.87
CA THR A 22 -40.87 21.10 -19.93
C THR A 22 -39.81 21.85 -20.71
N THR A 23 -39.77 21.58 -22.01
CA THR A 23 -39.05 22.33 -23.05
C THR A 23 -39.31 23.83 -22.93
N THR A 24 -38.30 24.60 -22.57
CA THR A 24 -38.27 26.04 -22.77
C THR A 24 -37.20 26.35 -23.81
N ARG A 25 -37.67 26.76 -25.01
CA ARG A 25 -36.84 27.35 -26.07
C ARG A 25 -36.27 28.67 -25.56
N GLU A 26 -34.94 28.77 -25.51
CA GLU A 26 -34.24 30.07 -25.43
C GLU A 26 -33.83 30.56 -26.83
N PRO A 27 -33.75 31.90 -27.03
CA PRO A 27 -33.54 32.51 -28.33
C PRO A 27 -32.06 32.51 -28.73
N THR A 28 -31.84 32.28 -30.02
CA THR A 28 -30.54 32.36 -30.70
C THR A 28 -29.91 33.74 -30.53
N THR A 29 -28.92 33.85 -29.65
CA THR A 29 -28.04 35.02 -29.56
C THR A 29 -26.91 34.84 -30.57
N VAL A 30 -26.92 35.70 -31.60
CA VAL A 30 -25.88 35.82 -32.62
C VAL A 30 -24.63 36.40 -31.98
N LEU A 31 -23.54 35.62 -31.94
CA LEU A 31 -22.22 36.09 -31.50
C LEU A 31 -21.50 36.75 -32.69
N PRO A 32 -20.90 37.95 -32.54
CA PRO A 32 -20.21 38.64 -33.62
C PRO A 32 -18.91 37.93 -34.03
N THR A 33 -18.71 37.84 -35.35
CA THR A 33 -17.48 37.36 -35.99
C THR A 33 -16.36 38.38 -35.78
N THR A 34 -15.45 38.11 -34.85
CA THR A 34 -14.22 38.91 -34.70
C THR A 34 -13.16 38.41 -35.68
N THR A 35 -12.99 39.18 -36.75
CA THR A 35 -11.89 39.08 -37.71
C THR A 35 -10.54 39.19 -36.98
N ARG A 36 -9.78 38.09 -36.90
CA ARG A 36 -8.38 38.10 -36.44
C ARG A 36 -7.46 38.46 -37.60
N THR A 37 -6.86 39.65 -37.49
CA THR A 37 -5.69 40.10 -38.26
C THR A 37 -4.49 39.17 -37.99
N PRO A 38 -3.66 38.84 -38.99
CA PRO A 38 -2.46 38.04 -38.79
C PRO A 38 -1.34 38.94 -38.25
N THR A 39 -1.01 38.80 -36.97
CA THR A 39 0.19 39.43 -36.40
C THR A 39 1.39 38.51 -36.58
N THR A 40 2.33 39.05 -37.33
CA THR A 40 3.73 38.73 -37.55
C THR A 40 4.40 37.86 -36.47
N SER A 41 5.01 36.79 -36.95
CA SER A 41 5.93 35.88 -36.27
C SER A 41 7.08 36.60 -35.57
N VAL A 42 7.26 36.35 -34.28
CA VAL A 42 8.49 36.61 -33.53
C VAL A 42 9.19 35.27 -33.30
N PRO A 43 10.50 35.13 -33.59
CA PRO A 43 11.21 33.88 -33.41
C PRO A 43 11.39 33.56 -31.92
N ALA A 44 11.23 32.28 -31.59
CA ALA A 44 11.44 31.72 -30.26
C ALA A 44 12.91 31.85 -29.85
N SER A 45 13.17 32.65 -28.82
CA SER A 45 14.46 32.63 -28.13
C SER A 45 14.49 31.41 -27.21
N THR A 46 15.20 30.37 -27.64
CA THR A 46 15.57 29.22 -26.83
C THR A 46 16.53 29.67 -25.72
N VAL A 47 15.99 29.94 -24.54
CA VAL A 47 16.81 30.13 -23.34
C VAL A 47 17.10 28.75 -22.76
N THR A 48 18.26 28.20 -23.10
CA THR A 48 18.80 26.98 -22.49
C THR A 48 19.22 27.30 -21.05
N PRO A 49 18.63 26.69 -20.01
CA PRO A 49 19.15 26.82 -18.66
C PRO A 49 20.44 26.00 -18.55
N THR A 50 21.59 26.69 -18.53
CA THR A 50 22.86 26.10 -18.11
C THR A 50 22.83 25.85 -16.61
N LEU A 51 22.64 24.58 -16.24
CA LEU A 51 22.81 24.08 -14.87
C LEU A 51 24.30 24.15 -14.49
N PRO A 52 24.69 24.70 -13.34
CA PRO A 52 26.08 24.61 -12.87
C PRO A 52 26.40 23.15 -12.53
N THR A 53 27.28 22.55 -13.32
CA THR A 53 27.85 21.23 -13.06
C THR A 53 28.82 21.34 -11.88
N SER A 54 28.33 21.10 -10.67
CA SER A 54 29.20 20.88 -9.51
C SER A 54 29.82 19.48 -9.62
N THR A 55 31.00 19.41 -10.22
CA THR A 55 31.83 18.20 -10.24
C THR A 55 32.44 18.01 -8.86
N VAL A 56 31.70 17.34 -7.97
CA VAL A 56 32.28 16.78 -6.75
C VAL A 56 32.90 15.45 -7.13
N THR A 57 34.22 15.42 -7.28
CA THR A 57 35.00 14.18 -7.46
C THR A 57 34.91 13.39 -6.15
N PRO A 58 34.28 12.20 -6.10
CA PRO A 58 34.34 11.37 -4.92
C PRO A 58 35.74 10.72 -4.86
N THR A 59 36.59 11.19 -3.95
CA THR A 59 37.78 10.45 -3.55
C THR A 59 37.34 9.24 -2.74
N LEU A 60 37.34 8.07 -3.40
CA LEU A 60 37.07 6.78 -2.77
C LEU A 60 38.21 6.47 -1.77
N PRO A 61 37.93 6.24 -0.48
CA PRO A 61 38.95 5.75 0.44
C PRO A 61 39.32 4.32 0.03
N THR A 62 40.57 4.13 -0.39
CA THR A 62 41.15 2.83 -0.69
C THR A 62 41.30 2.05 0.63
N SER A 63 40.23 1.37 1.02
CA SER A 63 40.25 0.43 2.14
C SER A 63 40.96 -0.85 1.69
N SER A 64 42.21 -1.00 2.09
CA SER A 64 43.01 -2.21 1.93
C SER A 64 42.38 -3.36 2.72
N ILE A 65 41.64 -4.22 2.02
CA ILE A 65 41.09 -5.47 2.57
C ILE A 65 42.23 -6.50 2.59
N PRO A 66 42.57 -7.11 3.74
CA PRO A 66 43.53 -8.21 3.79
C PRO A 66 42.96 -9.43 3.08
N THR A 67 43.70 -9.96 2.10
CA THR A 67 43.41 -11.21 1.42
C THR A 67 43.56 -12.37 2.41
N VAL A 68 42.43 -12.88 2.90
CA VAL A 68 42.41 -14.10 3.70
C VAL A 68 42.27 -15.28 2.74
N THR A 69 43.36 -16.03 2.56
CA THR A 69 43.38 -17.27 1.77
C THR A 69 42.50 -18.32 2.48
N PRO A 70 41.43 -18.83 1.84
CA PRO A 70 40.63 -19.89 2.45
C PRO A 70 41.39 -21.22 2.40
N THR A 71 41.88 -21.68 3.55
CA THR A 71 42.35 -23.05 3.73
C THR A 71 41.14 -23.98 3.72
N LEU A 72 41.05 -24.81 2.68
CA LEU A 72 40.06 -25.88 2.52
C LEU A 72 40.23 -26.92 3.63
N PRO A 73 39.26 -27.11 4.54
CA PRO A 73 39.34 -28.17 5.53
C PRO A 73 39.12 -29.53 4.86
N THR A 74 40.08 -30.44 5.04
CA THR A 74 39.99 -31.84 4.62
C THR A 74 38.92 -32.56 5.43
N LEU A 75 37.92 -33.12 4.74
CA LEU A 75 36.80 -33.86 5.31
C LEU A 75 37.27 -35.26 5.77
N PRO A 76 37.11 -35.64 7.05
CA PRO A 76 37.36 -37.02 7.47
C PRO A 76 36.23 -37.93 6.99
N THR A 77 36.59 -39.00 6.28
CA THR A 77 35.69 -40.09 5.92
C THR A 77 35.30 -40.87 7.18
N SER A 78 34.10 -40.61 7.71
CA SER A 78 33.50 -41.35 8.80
C SER A 78 32.70 -42.53 8.26
N SER A 79 33.21 -43.75 8.48
CA SER A 79 32.50 -45.00 8.27
C SER A 79 31.51 -45.22 9.42
N THR A 80 30.24 -44.89 9.20
CA THR A 80 29.17 -45.14 10.18
C THR A 80 28.64 -46.58 10.05
N PRO A 81 28.57 -47.37 11.14
CA PRO A 81 27.88 -48.65 11.11
C PRO A 81 26.36 -48.45 11.03
N THR A 82 25.72 -49.17 10.12
CA THR A 82 24.27 -49.26 9.97
C THR A 82 23.65 -49.90 11.22
N VAL A 83 23.17 -49.09 12.15
CA VAL A 83 22.32 -49.54 13.26
C VAL A 83 20.87 -49.28 12.83
N THR A 84 20.12 -50.36 12.60
CA THR A 84 18.68 -50.31 12.34
C THR A 84 17.95 -49.79 13.58
N PRO A 85 17.31 -48.60 13.54
CA PRO A 85 16.56 -48.10 14.68
C PRO A 85 15.21 -48.81 14.76
N THR A 86 14.99 -49.59 15.81
CA THR A 86 13.66 -50.04 16.23
C THR A 86 12.90 -48.84 16.79
N LEU A 87 11.81 -48.47 16.14
CA LEU A 87 10.95 -47.32 16.48
C LEU A 87 10.15 -47.64 17.77
N PRO A 88 10.38 -46.96 18.90
CA PRO A 88 9.44 -47.01 20.01
C PRO A 88 8.19 -46.20 19.65
N THR A 89 7.04 -46.87 19.59
CA THR A 89 5.71 -46.24 19.48
C THR A 89 5.34 -45.60 20.82
N SER A 90 5.92 -44.44 21.10
CA SER A 90 5.54 -43.59 22.23
C SER A 90 4.62 -42.48 21.74
N SER A 91 3.33 -42.63 22.00
CA SER A 91 2.30 -41.62 21.75
C SER A 91 2.41 -40.49 22.77
N THR A 92 3.35 -39.57 22.54
CA THR A 92 3.47 -38.31 23.28
C THR A 92 2.53 -37.28 22.66
N SER A 93 1.51 -36.86 23.40
CA SER A 93 0.65 -35.74 23.03
C SER A 93 1.47 -34.44 23.01
N ILE A 94 1.74 -33.91 21.82
CA ILE A 94 2.43 -32.62 21.64
C ILE A 94 1.47 -31.52 22.13
N PRO A 95 1.84 -30.71 23.15
CA PRO A 95 1.03 -29.58 23.55
C PRO A 95 0.91 -28.57 22.39
N PRO A 96 -0.26 -27.94 22.18
CA PRO A 96 -0.43 -26.96 21.11
C PRO A 96 0.60 -25.83 21.27
N THR A 97 1.43 -25.62 20.25
CA THR A 97 2.41 -24.53 20.23
C THR A 97 1.66 -23.20 20.30
N PRO A 98 2.01 -22.28 21.22
CA PRO A 98 1.38 -20.96 21.27
C PRO A 98 1.63 -20.24 19.95
N THR A 99 0.56 -19.80 19.28
CA THR A 99 0.68 -19.02 18.05
C THR A 99 1.32 -17.68 18.39
N PRO A 100 2.42 -17.27 17.72
CA PRO A 100 3.03 -15.98 17.96
C PRO A 100 2.00 -14.88 17.68
N THR A 101 1.65 -14.11 18.70
CA THR A 101 0.75 -12.96 18.57
C THR A 101 1.58 -11.75 18.16
N THR A 102 1.31 -11.19 17.00
CA THR A 102 1.99 -9.97 16.53
C THR A 102 1.56 -8.76 17.36
N PRO A 103 2.50 -7.89 17.77
CA PRO A 103 2.19 -6.73 18.60
C PRO A 103 1.29 -5.73 17.86
N ILE A 104 0.41 -5.06 18.61
CA ILE A 104 -0.39 -3.94 18.12
C ILE A 104 0.39 -2.64 18.37
N VAL A 105 0.46 -1.79 17.35
CA VAL A 105 1.14 -0.49 17.40
C VAL A 105 0.10 0.62 17.17
N ASN A 106 0.06 1.61 18.06
CA ASN A 106 -0.72 2.82 17.83
C ASN A 106 0.05 3.76 16.90
N THR A 107 -0.57 4.17 15.80
CA THR A 107 0.05 5.04 14.81
C THR A 107 -1.01 5.88 14.09
N THR A 108 -0.62 6.58 13.04
CA THR A 108 -1.53 7.34 12.19
C THR A 108 -1.47 6.84 10.75
N VAL A 109 -2.58 7.00 10.03
CA VAL A 109 -2.66 6.75 8.60
C VAL A 109 -3.24 7.96 7.88
N SER A 110 -2.61 8.33 6.77
CA SER A 110 -3.07 9.35 5.82
C SER A 110 -3.22 8.71 4.44
N TYR A 111 -3.60 9.51 3.44
CA TYR A 111 -3.63 9.06 2.05
C TYR A 111 -2.67 9.82 1.13
N ASP A 112 -2.32 9.16 0.03
CA ASP A 112 -1.66 9.72 -1.14
C ASP A 112 -2.25 9.08 -2.41
N THR A 113 -2.75 9.94 -3.29
CA THR A 113 -3.42 9.52 -4.53
C THR A 113 -2.50 8.85 -5.54
N VAL A 114 -1.17 8.93 -5.36
CA VAL A 114 -0.22 8.18 -6.19
C VAL A 114 -0.49 6.67 -6.11
N TYR A 115 -0.89 6.17 -4.94
CA TYR A 115 -1.18 4.76 -4.71
C TYR A 115 -2.55 4.33 -5.26
N ASP A 116 -3.42 5.26 -5.66
CA ASP A 116 -4.66 4.97 -6.40
C ASP A 116 -4.39 4.81 -7.92
N ASN A 117 -3.21 5.16 -8.41
CA ASN A 117 -2.88 5.02 -9.82
C ASN A 117 -2.51 3.57 -10.16
N ARG A 118 -3.44 2.85 -10.79
CA ARG A 118 -3.23 1.46 -11.24
C ARG A 118 -2.00 1.28 -12.12
N ALA A 119 -1.66 2.27 -12.94
CA ALA A 119 -0.51 2.26 -13.84
C ALA A 119 0.79 2.74 -13.18
N GLY A 120 0.77 3.12 -11.90
CA GLY A 120 1.97 3.51 -11.15
C GLY A 120 2.99 2.38 -11.14
N SER A 121 4.25 2.68 -11.48
CA SER A 121 5.31 1.68 -11.55
C SER A 121 5.86 1.37 -10.16
N LEU A 122 6.10 0.09 -9.88
CA LEU A 122 6.81 -0.33 -8.67
C LEU A 122 8.28 0.10 -8.64
N SER A 123 8.85 0.51 -9.77
CA SER A 123 10.23 1.00 -9.85
C SER A 123 10.48 2.33 -9.10
N TRP A 124 9.41 3.06 -8.75
CA TRP A 124 9.51 4.36 -8.08
C TRP A 124 9.36 4.31 -6.56
N VAL A 125 9.05 3.14 -6.00
CA VAL A 125 8.88 2.96 -4.55
C VAL A 125 10.05 2.20 -3.94
N ALA A 126 10.21 2.27 -2.62
CA ALA A 126 11.28 1.58 -1.92
C ALA A 126 11.24 0.05 -2.08
N CYS A 127 10.06 -0.54 -2.24
CA CYS A 127 9.91 -1.97 -2.50
C CYS A 127 9.91 -2.31 -3.99
N SER A 128 10.79 -1.66 -4.75
CA SER A 128 11.01 -1.87 -6.17
C SER A 128 11.69 -3.23 -6.43
N ASP A 129 12.99 -3.24 -6.67
CA ASP A 129 13.79 -4.43 -6.99
C ASP A 129 14.67 -4.88 -5.80
N GLY A 130 15.68 -5.69 -6.10
CA GLY A 130 16.50 -6.35 -5.09
C GLY A 130 15.84 -7.61 -4.50
N PRO A 131 16.57 -8.36 -3.64
CA PRO A 131 16.08 -9.62 -3.08
C PRO A 131 14.71 -9.56 -2.37
N ASN A 132 14.37 -8.42 -1.74
CA ASN A 132 13.11 -8.21 -1.03
C ASN A 132 12.06 -7.44 -1.85
N GLY A 133 12.45 -6.91 -3.02
CA GLY A 133 11.62 -6.08 -3.88
C GLY A 133 10.41 -6.82 -4.48
N LEU A 134 9.35 -6.08 -4.77
CA LEU A 134 8.13 -6.63 -5.37
C LEU A 134 8.30 -6.89 -6.88
N LEU A 135 9.21 -6.18 -7.56
CA LEU A 135 9.57 -6.46 -8.95
C LEU A 135 10.18 -7.86 -9.10
N THR A 136 11.05 -8.25 -8.17
CA THR A 136 11.67 -9.59 -8.11
C THR A 136 10.64 -10.70 -7.82
N LYS A 137 9.49 -10.34 -7.23
CA LYS A 137 8.35 -11.24 -6.97
C LYS A 137 7.37 -11.33 -8.15
N GLY A 138 7.68 -10.72 -9.30
CA GLY A 138 6.90 -10.83 -10.54
C GLY A 138 5.82 -9.76 -10.71
N PHE A 139 5.75 -8.76 -9.82
CA PHE A 139 4.86 -7.60 -9.99
C PHE A 139 5.56 -6.51 -10.83
N THR A 140 4.78 -5.62 -11.45
CA THR A 140 5.32 -4.56 -12.31
C THR A 140 4.77 -3.19 -11.97
N THR A 141 3.45 -3.11 -11.78
CA THR A 141 2.71 -1.89 -11.48
C THR A 141 1.94 -2.04 -10.17
N PHE A 142 1.50 -0.94 -9.58
CA PHE A 142 0.61 -0.94 -8.41
C PHE A 142 -0.63 -1.79 -8.66
N GLY A 143 -1.21 -1.71 -9.86
CA GLY A 143 -2.36 -2.50 -10.28
C GLY A 143 -2.13 -3.99 -10.48
N SER A 144 -0.87 -4.43 -10.54
CA SER A 144 -0.53 -5.86 -10.60
C SER A 144 -0.55 -6.52 -9.21
N LEU A 145 -0.59 -5.73 -8.13
CA LEU A 145 -0.61 -6.25 -6.77
C LEU A 145 -1.99 -6.86 -6.42
N PRO A 146 -2.05 -7.99 -5.68
CA PRO A 146 -3.27 -8.78 -5.53
C PRO A 146 -4.45 -8.08 -4.84
N LYS A 147 -4.17 -7.07 -4.01
CA LYS A 147 -5.17 -6.33 -3.22
C LYS A 147 -5.24 -4.85 -3.55
N PHE A 148 -4.73 -4.44 -4.72
CA PHE A 148 -4.88 -3.06 -5.17
C PHE A 148 -6.35 -2.60 -5.11
N PRO A 149 -6.66 -1.40 -4.56
CA PRO A 149 -5.73 -0.33 -4.15
C PRO A 149 -5.37 -0.33 -2.65
N LEU A 150 -5.46 -1.45 -1.92
CA LEU A 150 -5.06 -1.55 -0.50
C LEU A 150 -3.53 -1.68 -0.36
N ILE A 151 -2.83 -0.65 -0.82
CA ILE A 151 -1.37 -0.53 -0.86
C ILE A 151 -0.93 0.83 -0.31
N GLY A 152 0.34 0.94 0.08
CA GLY A 152 0.92 2.23 0.44
C GLY A 152 2.27 2.15 1.11
N GLY A 153 2.74 3.30 1.58
CA GLY A 153 3.89 3.42 2.45
C GLY A 153 3.58 3.06 3.89
N GLY A 154 4.55 2.49 4.59
CA GLY A 154 4.41 2.15 6.01
C GLY A 154 5.73 2.28 6.78
N PHE A 155 5.63 2.58 8.07
CA PHE A 155 6.76 2.62 9.01
C PHE A 155 7.68 1.39 9.05
N PRO A 156 7.22 0.15 8.73
CA PRO A 156 8.10 -1.00 8.70
C PRO A 156 9.12 -0.95 7.55
N VAL A 157 8.79 -0.28 6.45
CA VAL A 157 9.68 -0.14 5.30
C VAL A 157 10.60 1.05 5.55
N ALA A 158 11.85 0.77 5.89
CA ALA A 158 12.81 1.80 6.26
C ALA A 158 13.51 2.45 5.06
N ALA A 159 13.73 1.69 3.98
CA ALA A 159 14.48 2.11 2.79
C ALA A 159 14.26 1.12 1.63
N TRP A 160 14.93 1.39 0.51
CA TRP A 160 15.02 0.47 -0.63
C TRP A 160 15.43 -0.95 -0.21
N ASN A 161 14.81 -1.96 -0.81
CA ASN A 161 15.07 -3.39 -0.54
C ASN A 161 14.93 -3.79 0.95
N SER A 162 14.06 -3.08 1.69
CA SER A 162 13.76 -3.42 3.09
C SER A 162 13.28 -4.87 3.23
N PRO A 163 13.68 -5.61 4.28
CA PRO A 163 13.12 -6.95 4.55
C PRO A 163 11.61 -6.91 4.83
N ASN A 164 11.04 -5.75 5.14
CA ASN A 164 9.61 -5.57 5.37
C ASN A 164 8.81 -5.27 4.10
N CYS A 165 9.45 -5.31 2.92
CA CYS A 165 8.79 -5.10 1.65
C CYS A 165 7.78 -6.21 1.33
N GLY A 166 6.53 -5.80 1.10
CA GLY A 166 5.41 -6.71 0.88
C GLY A 166 4.85 -7.32 2.18
N THR A 167 5.15 -6.75 3.35
CA THR A 167 4.46 -7.17 4.58
C THR A 167 3.01 -6.67 4.58
N CYS A 168 2.12 -7.46 5.17
CA CYS A 168 0.69 -7.16 5.26
C CYS A 168 0.34 -6.62 6.65
N TRP A 169 -0.45 -5.54 6.69
CA TRP A 169 -0.78 -4.83 7.92
C TRP A 169 -2.28 -4.65 8.05
N GLU A 170 -2.86 -5.17 9.12
CA GLU A 170 -4.23 -4.85 9.52
C GLU A 170 -4.23 -3.46 10.18
N LEU A 171 -4.98 -2.52 9.61
CA LEU A 171 -5.23 -1.21 10.19
C LEU A 171 -6.66 -1.18 10.74
N ALA A 172 -6.79 -0.89 12.02
CA ALA A 172 -8.06 -0.77 12.72
C ALA A 172 -8.35 0.68 13.10
N TYR A 173 -9.49 1.20 12.66
CA TYR A 173 -9.98 2.54 12.99
C TYR A 173 -11.29 2.43 13.76
N ALA A 174 -11.30 2.97 14.98
CA ALA A 174 -12.48 3.05 15.82
C ALA A 174 -13.15 4.42 15.69
N ARG A 175 -14.45 4.42 15.41
CA ARG A 175 -15.29 5.62 15.33
C ARG A 175 -16.69 5.31 15.86
N ASN A 176 -17.20 6.14 16.76
CA ASN A 176 -18.55 6.03 17.31
C ASN A 176 -18.88 4.61 17.82
N GLY A 177 -17.92 3.98 18.51
CA GLY A 177 -18.06 2.60 19.03
C GLY A 177 -17.96 1.49 17.98
N THR A 178 -17.82 1.82 16.68
CA THR A 178 -17.62 0.85 15.60
C THR A 178 -16.15 0.79 15.19
N THR A 179 -15.60 -0.41 15.02
CA THR A 179 -14.22 -0.59 14.53
C THR A 179 -14.22 -1.19 13.14
N THR A 180 -13.68 -0.45 12.18
CA THR A 180 -13.44 -0.91 10.80
C THR A 180 -12.01 -1.38 10.67
N ARG A 181 -11.79 -2.48 9.94
CA ARG A 181 -10.46 -3.05 9.70
C ARG A 181 -10.22 -3.23 8.21
N ILE A 182 -9.01 -2.92 7.75
CA ILE A 182 -8.54 -3.21 6.40
C ILE A 182 -7.13 -3.81 6.44
N ASN A 183 -6.78 -4.60 5.43
CA ASN A 183 -5.42 -5.14 5.28
C ASN A 183 -4.72 -4.38 4.16
N VAL A 184 -3.60 -3.74 4.49
CA VAL A 184 -2.80 -2.92 3.59
C VAL A 184 -1.46 -3.59 3.34
N LEU A 185 -1.05 -3.64 2.07
CA LEU A 185 0.27 -4.10 1.67
C LEU A 185 1.28 -2.94 1.72
N ALA A 186 2.36 -3.11 2.49
CA ALA A 186 3.43 -2.13 2.58
C ALA A 186 4.38 -2.24 1.37
N ILE A 187 4.42 -1.20 0.53
CA ILE A 187 5.21 -1.16 -0.71
C ILE A 187 6.22 -0.01 -0.74
N ASP A 188 6.17 0.89 0.24
CA ASP A 188 7.00 2.08 0.24
C ASP A 188 7.28 2.58 1.67
N VAL A 189 8.15 3.57 1.80
CA VAL A 189 8.49 4.19 3.09
C VAL A 189 7.38 5.13 3.56
N ALA A 190 7.02 5.05 4.83
CA ALA A 190 6.31 6.14 5.52
C ALA A 190 6.80 6.26 6.97
N THR A 191 7.46 7.36 7.33
CA THR A 191 8.08 7.49 8.66
C THR A 191 7.02 7.55 9.76
N ASN A 192 7.13 6.64 10.75
CA ASN A 192 6.28 6.58 11.96
C ASN A 192 4.77 6.56 11.70
N SER A 193 4.33 6.21 10.49
CA SER A 193 2.94 6.26 10.06
C SER A 193 2.69 5.33 8.88
N PHE A 194 1.47 5.37 8.36
CA PHE A 194 1.10 4.82 7.06
C PHE A 194 0.64 5.94 6.12
N ASN A 195 0.92 5.78 4.83
CA ASN A 195 0.39 6.61 3.77
C ASN A 195 -0.15 5.70 2.67
N ILE A 196 -1.48 5.62 2.53
CA ILE A 196 -2.13 4.59 1.69
C ILE A 196 -2.91 5.22 0.53
N ALA A 197 -3.39 4.41 -0.41
CA ALA A 197 -4.32 4.92 -1.42
C ALA A 197 -5.56 5.57 -0.77
N LEU A 198 -6.09 6.63 -1.36
CA LEU A 198 -7.30 7.30 -0.91
C LEU A 198 -8.49 6.33 -0.87
N ALA A 199 -8.59 5.41 -1.83
CA ALA A 199 -9.58 4.35 -1.79
C ALA A 199 -9.48 3.49 -0.52
N GLY A 200 -8.26 3.17 -0.08
CA GLY A 200 -8.02 2.45 1.16
C GLY A 200 -8.43 3.25 2.40
N LEU A 201 -8.08 4.53 2.47
CA LEU A 201 -8.49 5.38 3.59
C LEU A 201 -10.01 5.59 3.61
N ASN A 202 -10.65 5.72 2.46
CA ASN A 202 -12.10 5.76 2.34
C ASN A 202 -12.75 4.47 2.84
N GLN A 203 -12.22 3.30 2.48
CA GLN A 203 -12.73 2.03 3.00
C GLN A 203 -12.61 1.95 4.53
N LEU A 204 -11.50 2.43 5.09
CA LEU A 204 -11.30 2.44 6.55
C LEU A 204 -12.23 3.42 7.28
N THR A 205 -12.53 4.56 6.67
CA THR A 205 -13.22 5.69 7.32
C THR A 205 -14.70 5.84 6.94
N GLY A 206 -15.22 4.93 6.11
CA GLY A 206 -16.60 5.00 5.61
C GLY A 206 -16.81 6.14 4.60
N GLY A 207 -15.87 6.33 3.69
CA GLY A 207 -15.93 7.31 2.61
C GLY A 207 -15.48 8.73 2.98
N GLN A 208 -14.78 8.90 4.11
CA GLN A 208 -14.41 10.22 4.64
C GLN A 208 -12.91 10.50 4.61
N GLY A 209 -12.16 9.82 3.74
CA GLY A 209 -10.71 9.92 3.67
C GLY A 209 -10.23 11.35 3.39
N VAL A 210 -10.86 12.05 2.44
CA VAL A 210 -10.52 13.45 2.11
C VAL A 210 -10.81 14.37 3.29
N GLN A 211 -11.98 14.23 3.92
CA GLN A 211 -12.42 15.16 4.97
C GLN A 211 -11.62 14.99 6.27
N LEU A 212 -11.21 13.76 6.60
CA LEU A 212 -10.39 13.51 7.78
C LEU A 212 -8.91 13.78 7.51
N GLY A 213 -8.43 13.50 6.29
CA GLY A 213 -7.03 13.60 5.89
C GLY A 213 -6.15 12.53 6.53
N ARG A 214 -6.11 12.49 7.86
CA ARG A 214 -5.34 11.57 8.68
C ARG A 214 -6.15 11.11 9.89
N VAL A 215 -6.01 9.84 10.27
CA VAL A 215 -6.67 9.27 11.46
C VAL A 215 -5.71 8.45 12.30
N ASN A 216 -5.99 8.34 13.61
CA ASN A 216 -5.29 7.43 14.51
C ASN A 216 -5.80 6.01 14.31
N VAL A 217 -4.88 5.04 14.23
CA VAL A 217 -5.19 3.62 14.02
C VAL A 217 -4.37 2.73 14.93
N GLN A 218 -4.89 1.52 15.14
CA GLN A 218 -4.11 0.39 15.63
C GLN A 218 -3.64 -0.43 14.43
N ALA A 219 -2.33 -0.59 14.29
CA ALA A 219 -1.71 -1.38 13.24
C ALA A 219 -1.16 -2.69 13.81
N ARG A 220 -1.41 -3.80 13.13
CA ARG A 220 -0.85 -5.12 13.48
C ARG A 220 -0.36 -5.81 12.23
N GLN A 221 0.88 -6.31 12.25
CA GLN A 221 1.38 -7.13 11.16
C GLN A 221 0.61 -8.44 11.13
N VAL A 222 0.18 -8.86 9.95
CA VAL A 222 -0.52 -10.13 9.74
C VAL A 222 0.15 -10.93 8.62
N SER A 223 -0.29 -12.16 8.40
CA SER A 223 0.23 -13.00 7.32
C SER A 223 0.14 -12.29 5.97
N ALA A 224 1.20 -12.37 5.17
CA ALA A 224 1.27 -11.80 3.82
C ALA A 224 0.12 -12.31 2.91
N SER A 225 -0.32 -13.55 3.16
CA SER A 225 -1.44 -14.18 2.44
C SER A 225 -2.76 -13.44 2.57
N LEU A 226 -2.98 -12.68 3.65
CA LEU A 226 -4.17 -11.84 3.80
C LEU A 226 -4.16 -10.62 2.86
N CYS A 227 -2.97 -10.24 2.38
CA CYS A 227 -2.77 -9.27 1.31
C CYS A 227 -2.53 -9.94 -0.06
N GLY A 228 -2.61 -11.28 -0.14
CA GLY A 228 -2.46 -12.07 -1.36
C GLY A 228 -1.03 -12.40 -1.79
N LEU A 229 -0.05 -12.25 -0.91
CA LEU A 229 1.35 -12.63 -1.14
C LEU A 229 1.75 -13.94 -0.45
#